data_AF-A0A7D3XXV5-F1
#
_entry.id   AF-A0A7D3XXV5-F1
#
_cell.length_a   1.000
_cell.length_b   1.000
_cell.length_c   1.000
_cell.angle_alpha   90.00
_cell.angle_beta   90.00
_cell.angle_gamma   90.00
#
_symmetry.space_group_name_H-M   'P 1'
#
loop_
_entity.id
_entity.type
_entity.pdbx_description
1 polymer ?
#
loop_
_entity_poly.entity_id
_entity_poly.type
_entity_poly.pdbx_seq_one_letter_code
_entity_poly.pdbx_strand_id
1 'polypeptide(L)'
;MNALAQSGLLSPDTLPLLLLTAGLLLSMAEALAPGANFIVVGIALIGAGLGGLLLASFGVAGALLTLLMALLTLAFGAAAFYGYHEFDLYGGKGQQQTSDSDSLKGKTGTVTERVTPTGGEVKLAGGGFNPHYSARSMEGTIDEGEEVMVVDPGGGNVVTVESMGYVEDDIDRELAADRARKAAANEAAEADDADEVERETELDRE
;
A
#
# COMPACT_ATOMS: atom_id res chain seq x y z
N MET A 1 26.19 -25.94 -38.61
CA MET A 1 24.95 -26.25 -37.85
C MET A 1 24.97 -27.75 -37.56
N ASN A 2 24.71 -28.19 -36.31
CA ASN A 2 24.58 -29.59 -35.85
C ASN A 2 25.76 -30.36 -35.23
N ALA A 3 26.70 -29.73 -34.53
CA ALA A 3 27.57 -30.50 -33.63
C ALA A 3 26.77 -31.16 -32.47
N LEU A 4 25.77 -30.46 -31.93
CA LEU A 4 24.93 -30.92 -30.81
C LEU A 4 23.86 -31.95 -31.21
N ALA A 5 23.36 -31.88 -32.45
CA ALA A 5 22.43 -32.89 -32.96
C ALA A 5 23.17 -34.16 -33.40
N GLN A 6 24.40 -34.05 -33.89
CA GLN A 6 25.24 -35.21 -34.24
C GLN A 6 25.80 -35.93 -33.02
N SER A 7 25.97 -35.25 -31.87
CA SER A 7 26.44 -35.89 -30.64
C SER A 7 25.40 -36.77 -29.94
N GLY A 8 24.15 -36.81 -30.45
CA GLY A 8 23.05 -37.54 -29.81
C GLY A 8 22.55 -36.88 -28.52
N LEU A 9 23.05 -35.69 -28.15
CA LEU A 9 22.64 -35.02 -26.91
C LEU A 9 21.19 -34.50 -26.97
N LEU A 10 20.73 -34.14 -28.17
CA LEU A 10 19.36 -33.68 -28.45
C LEU A 10 18.40 -34.81 -28.84
N SER A 11 18.76 -36.06 -28.56
CA SER A 11 17.90 -37.22 -28.83
C SER A 11 16.69 -37.24 -27.89
N PRO A 12 15.51 -37.71 -28.32
CA PRO A 12 14.35 -37.84 -27.44
C PRO A 12 14.64 -38.59 -26.14
N ASP A 13 15.53 -39.57 -26.18
CA ASP A 13 15.88 -40.41 -25.03
C ASP A 13 16.77 -39.67 -24.00
N THR A 14 17.54 -38.67 -24.43
CA THR A 14 18.42 -37.87 -23.55
C THR A 14 17.78 -36.56 -23.09
N LEU A 15 16.72 -36.12 -23.77
CA LEU A 15 15.99 -34.89 -23.43
C LEU A 15 15.51 -34.83 -21.96
N PRO A 16 14.93 -35.87 -21.36
CA PRO A 16 14.48 -35.80 -19.97
C PRO A 16 15.59 -35.43 -18.98
N LEU A 17 16.76 -36.06 -19.13
CA LEU A 17 17.91 -35.78 -18.29
C LEU A 17 18.50 -34.39 -18.58
N LEU A 18 18.52 -33.98 -19.86
CA LEU A 18 18.97 -32.65 -20.27
C LEU A 18 18.08 -31.55 -19.67
N LEU A 19 16.75 -31.68 -19.75
CA LEU A 19 15.84 -30.70 -19.17
C LEU A 19 15.97 -30.65 -17.65
N LEU A 20 16.06 -31.82 -17.00
CA LEU A 20 16.23 -31.89 -15.55
C LEU A 20 17.52 -31.20 -15.10
N THR A 21 18.65 -31.52 -15.74
CA THR A 21 19.96 -30.94 -15.41
C THR A 21 20.01 -29.44 -15.71
N ALA A 22 19.51 -29.01 -16.87
CA ALA A 22 19.41 -27.59 -17.20
C ALA A 22 18.55 -26.82 -16.21
N GLY A 23 17.40 -27.36 -15.81
CA GLY A 23 16.51 -26.73 -14.85
C GLY A 23 17.13 -26.61 -13.45
N LEU A 24 17.87 -27.62 -13.00
CA LEU A 24 18.63 -27.55 -11.74
C LEU A 24 19.73 -26.49 -11.79
N LEU A 25 20.49 -26.42 -12.88
CA LEU A 25 21.53 -25.40 -13.07
C LEU A 25 20.95 -23.98 -13.10
N LEU A 26 19.80 -23.80 -13.76
CA LEU A 26 19.12 -22.51 -13.81
C LEU A 26 18.58 -22.09 -12.44
N SER A 27 18.08 -23.06 -11.66
CA SER A 27 17.63 -22.84 -10.27
C SER A 27 18.80 -22.46 -9.36
N MET A 28 19.97 -23.08 -9.54
CA MET A 28 21.20 -22.67 -8.85
C MET A 28 21.67 -21.27 -9.29
N ALA A 29 21.55 -20.94 -10.58
CA ALA A 29 21.94 -19.64 -11.09
C ALA A 29 21.14 -18.49 -10.46
N GLU A 30 19.82 -18.67 -10.25
CA GLU A 30 18.99 -17.71 -9.50
C GLU A 30 19.51 -17.50 -8.08
N ALA A 31 19.95 -18.57 -7.40
CA ALA A 31 20.46 -18.47 -6.04
C ALA A 31 21.79 -17.68 -5.95
N LEU A 32 22.59 -17.66 -7.02
CA LEU A 32 23.83 -16.89 -7.10
C LEU A 32 23.58 -15.42 -7.51
N ALA A 33 22.62 -15.20 -8.41
CA ALA A 33 22.27 -13.88 -8.95
C ALA A 33 20.74 -13.69 -8.92
N PRO A 34 20.19 -13.21 -7.80
CA PRO A 34 18.76 -13.01 -7.65
C PRO A 34 18.20 -11.96 -8.63
N GLY A 35 16.98 -12.16 -9.13
CA GLY A 35 16.21 -11.14 -9.86
C GLY A 35 16.03 -11.38 -11.36
N ALA A 36 16.52 -12.51 -11.90
CA ALA A 36 16.37 -12.84 -13.32
C ALA A 36 15.13 -13.71 -13.62
N ASN A 37 14.34 -14.06 -12.60
CA ASN A 37 13.18 -14.96 -12.70
C ASN A 37 13.55 -16.35 -13.25
N PHE A 38 14.82 -16.77 -13.11
CA PHE A 38 15.31 -18.05 -13.59
C PHE A 38 14.64 -19.22 -12.88
N ILE A 39 14.12 -19.01 -11.67
CA ILE A 39 13.39 -20.02 -10.91
C ILE A 39 12.15 -20.53 -11.67
N VAL A 40 11.43 -19.66 -12.40
CA VAL A 40 10.21 -20.05 -13.13
C VAL A 40 10.57 -21.02 -14.26
N VAL A 41 11.58 -20.66 -15.04
CA VAL A 41 12.09 -21.50 -16.13
C VAL A 41 12.75 -22.76 -15.56
N GLY A 42 13.47 -22.67 -14.45
CA GLY A 42 14.08 -23.79 -13.75
C GLY A 42 13.07 -24.85 -13.34
N ILE A 43 11.98 -24.44 -12.67
CA ILE A 43 10.88 -25.32 -12.26
C ILE A 43 10.19 -25.95 -13.48
N ALA A 44 9.95 -25.18 -14.54
CA ALA A 44 9.36 -25.69 -15.77
C ALA A 44 10.16 -26.86 -16.36
N LEU A 45 11.48 -26.68 -16.46
CA LEU A 45 12.40 -27.68 -17.02
C LEU A 45 12.59 -28.89 -16.08
N ILE A 46 12.66 -28.68 -14.77
CA ILE A 46 12.73 -29.78 -13.78
C ILE A 46 11.46 -30.63 -13.84
N GLY A 47 10.28 -30.00 -13.81
CA GLY A 47 8.99 -30.69 -13.86
C GLY A 47 8.83 -31.48 -15.16
N ALA A 48 9.18 -30.88 -16.30
CA ALA A 48 9.18 -31.57 -17.58
C ALA A 48 10.20 -32.71 -17.65
N GLY A 49 11.41 -32.52 -17.11
CA GLY A 49 12.45 -33.54 -17.05
C GLY A 49 12.05 -34.75 -16.23
N LEU A 50 11.54 -34.54 -15.00
CA LEU A 50 11.02 -35.61 -14.14
C LEU A 50 9.80 -36.30 -14.76
N GLY A 51 8.87 -35.54 -15.34
CA GLY A 51 7.72 -36.10 -16.05
C GLY A 51 8.14 -36.92 -17.27
N GLY A 52 9.14 -36.46 -18.02
CA GLY A 52 9.72 -37.19 -19.14
C GLY A 52 10.35 -38.52 -18.72
N LEU A 53 11.12 -38.54 -17.62
CA LEU A 53 11.69 -39.77 -17.06
C LEU A 53 10.60 -40.77 -16.64
N LEU A 54 9.54 -40.27 -16.01
CA LEU A 54 8.40 -41.08 -15.61
C LEU A 54 7.66 -41.68 -16.83
N LEU A 55 7.36 -40.86 -17.84
CA LEU A 55 6.70 -41.30 -19.08
C LEU A 55 7.54 -42.32 -19.85
N ALA A 56 8.86 -42.12 -19.90
CA ALA A 56 9.80 -43.08 -20.50
C ALA A 56 9.76 -44.43 -19.78
N SER A 57 9.62 -44.44 -18.44
CA SER A 57 9.44 -45.69 -17.67
C SER A 57 8.15 -46.45 -18.01
N PHE A 58 7.15 -45.79 -18.59
CA PHE A 58 5.93 -46.42 -19.12
C PHE A 58 6.03 -46.80 -20.61
N GLY A 59 7.21 -46.67 -21.21
CA GLY A 59 7.46 -47.01 -22.62
C GLY A 59 7.09 -45.91 -23.62
N VAL A 60 6.82 -44.69 -23.16
CA VAL A 60 6.60 -43.55 -24.05
C VAL A 60 7.94 -43.08 -24.61
N ALA A 61 8.08 -43.04 -25.94
CA ALA A 61 9.35 -42.73 -26.60
C ALA A 61 9.16 -41.87 -27.87
N GLY A 62 10.29 -41.40 -28.42
CA GLY A 62 10.33 -40.68 -29.70
C GLY A 62 9.55 -39.37 -29.69
N ALA A 63 8.93 -39.04 -30.83
CA ALA A 63 8.24 -37.77 -31.02
C ALA A 63 7.08 -37.52 -30.04
N LEU A 64 6.39 -38.59 -29.60
CA LEU A 64 5.32 -38.48 -28.61
C LEU A 64 5.87 -38.03 -27.25
N LEU A 65 7.00 -38.59 -26.82
CA LEU A 65 7.67 -38.18 -25.58
C LEU A 65 8.05 -36.70 -25.64
N THR A 66 8.68 -36.26 -26.74
CA THR A 66 9.05 -34.85 -26.95
C THR A 66 7.84 -33.91 -26.86
N LEU A 67 6.73 -34.29 -27.49
CA LEU A 67 5.51 -33.48 -27.48
C LEU A 67 4.92 -33.37 -26.07
N LEU A 68 4.82 -34.48 -25.33
CA LEU A 68 4.33 -34.47 -23.95
C LEU A 68 5.23 -33.64 -23.03
N MET A 69 6.56 -33.74 -23.18
CA MET A 69 7.49 -32.92 -22.42
C MET A 69 7.36 -31.42 -22.73
N ALA A 70 7.10 -31.05 -23.99
CA ALA A 70 6.84 -29.66 -24.35
C ALA A 70 5.56 -29.12 -23.66
N LEU A 71 4.49 -29.93 -23.64
CA LEU A 71 3.25 -29.59 -22.93
C LEU A 71 3.47 -29.50 -21.41
N LEU A 72 4.22 -30.44 -20.83
CA LEU A 72 4.57 -30.41 -19.41
C LEU A 72 5.41 -29.17 -19.07
N THR A 73 6.35 -28.79 -19.93
CA THR A 73 7.16 -27.58 -19.73
C THR A 73 6.27 -26.35 -19.67
N LEU A 74 5.29 -26.25 -20.59
CA LEU A 74 4.33 -25.15 -20.58
C LEU A 74 3.45 -25.18 -19.33
N ALA A 75 2.95 -26.36 -18.94
CA ALA A 75 2.08 -26.51 -17.77
C ALA A 75 2.79 -26.16 -16.46
N PHE A 76 3.97 -26.72 -16.22
CA PHE A 76 4.78 -26.39 -15.04
C PHE A 76 5.29 -24.96 -15.07
N GLY A 77 5.68 -24.44 -16.24
CA GLY A 77 6.09 -23.04 -16.38
C GLY A 77 4.95 -22.07 -16.09
N ALA A 78 3.74 -22.34 -16.59
CA ALA A 78 2.56 -21.53 -16.30
C ALA A 78 2.17 -21.61 -14.82
N ALA A 79 2.20 -22.81 -14.22
CA ALA A 79 1.93 -22.99 -12.80
C ALA A 79 2.98 -22.30 -11.91
N ALA A 80 4.26 -22.41 -12.26
CA ALA A 80 5.35 -21.74 -11.56
C ALA A 80 5.27 -20.22 -11.73
N PHE A 81 4.96 -19.72 -12.92
CA PHE A 81 4.75 -18.30 -13.18
C PHE A 81 3.57 -17.76 -12.40
N TYR A 82 2.44 -18.47 -12.44
CA TYR A 82 1.25 -18.11 -11.68
C TYR A 82 1.54 -18.11 -10.19
N GLY A 83 2.17 -19.16 -9.65
CA GLY A 83 2.58 -19.19 -8.24
C GLY A 83 3.59 -18.09 -7.89
N TYR A 84 4.56 -17.83 -8.76
CA TYR A 84 5.54 -16.77 -8.57
C TYR A 84 4.88 -15.39 -8.49
N HIS A 85 3.86 -15.14 -9.33
CA HIS A 85 3.14 -13.87 -9.38
C HIS A 85 2.06 -13.75 -8.28
N GLU A 86 1.36 -14.84 -7.95
CA GLU A 86 0.27 -14.85 -6.96
C GLU A 86 0.81 -14.87 -5.52
N PHE A 87 1.86 -15.66 -5.25
CA PHE A 87 2.46 -15.71 -3.91
C PHE A 87 3.45 -14.59 -3.64
N ASP A 88 3.72 -13.78 -4.66
CA ASP A 88 4.52 -12.57 -4.52
C ASP A 88 5.88 -12.86 -3.85
N LEU A 89 6.52 -13.92 -4.34
CA LEU A 89 7.73 -14.48 -3.74
C LEU A 89 8.91 -13.47 -3.77
N TYR A 90 8.76 -12.35 -4.49
CA TYR A 90 9.75 -11.28 -4.62
C TYR A 90 9.20 -9.84 -4.57
N GLY A 91 7.89 -9.57 -4.53
CA GLY A 91 7.34 -8.26 -4.89
C GLY A 91 6.33 -7.57 -3.94
N GLY A 92 6.03 -8.06 -2.73
CA GLY A 92 4.99 -7.36 -1.94
C GLY A 92 4.52 -8.00 -0.64
N LYS A 93 5.44 -8.61 0.11
CA LYS A 93 5.35 -8.66 1.58
C LYS A 93 6.65 -8.23 2.26
N GLY A 94 7.35 -7.25 1.68
CA GLY A 94 8.65 -6.87 2.23
C GLY A 94 9.46 -5.81 1.48
N GLN A 95 8.98 -5.24 0.37
CA GLN A 95 9.43 -3.89 0.07
C GLN A 95 8.89 -3.04 1.21
N GLN A 96 9.79 -2.43 1.99
CA GLN A 96 9.45 -1.20 2.68
C GLN A 96 8.95 -0.23 1.61
N GLN A 97 7.67 -0.34 1.28
CA GLN A 97 6.87 0.73 0.76
C GLN A 97 7.12 1.82 1.79
N THR A 98 7.89 2.84 1.39
CA THR A 98 8.01 4.08 2.13
C THR A 98 6.59 4.39 2.57
N SER A 99 6.33 4.40 3.88
CA SER A 99 4.98 4.57 4.43
C SER A 99 4.25 5.56 3.54
N ASP A 100 3.27 5.08 2.79
CA ASP A 100 2.68 5.85 1.70
C ASP A 100 2.31 7.21 2.29
N SER A 101 2.61 8.31 1.60
CA SER A 101 2.47 9.65 2.16
C SER A 101 1.09 9.87 2.80
N ASP A 102 0.05 9.20 2.28
CA ASP A 102 -1.30 9.11 2.87
C ASP A 102 -1.34 8.71 4.36
N SER A 103 -0.41 7.88 4.83
CA SER A 103 -0.30 7.46 6.23
C SER A 103 0.09 8.58 7.20
N LEU A 104 0.62 9.70 6.67
CA LEU A 104 0.96 10.88 7.47
C LEU A 104 -0.27 11.77 7.70
N LYS A 105 -1.35 11.63 6.92
CA LYS A 105 -2.55 12.45 7.10
C LYS A 105 -3.18 12.20 8.48
N GLY A 106 -3.47 13.26 9.21
CA GLY A 106 -4.00 13.20 10.57
C GLY A 106 -2.97 12.87 11.66
N LYS A 107 -1.69 12.70 11.32
CA LYS A 107 -0.63 12.59 12.32
C LYS A 107 -0.37 13.94 12.97
N THR A 108 -0.09 13.90 14.26
CA THR A 108 0.32 15.07 15.03
C THR A 108 1.84 15.21 15.05
N GLY A 109 2.31 16.41 15.29
CA GLY A 109 3.73 16.72 15.43
C GLY A 109 3.96 18.04 16.14
N THR A 110 5.23 18.40 16.28
CA THR A 110 5.67 19.65 16.92
C THR A 110 6.51 20.44 15.94
N VAL A 111 6.29 21.76 15.87
CA VAL A 111 7.09 22.65 15.03
C VAL A 111 8.53 22.74 15.56
N THR A 112 9.51 22.44 14.71
CA THR A 112 10.95 22.58 15.00
C THR A 112 11.56 23.83 14.38
N GLU A 113 10.97 24.35 13.31
CA GLU A 113 11.30 25.65 12.72
C GLU A 113 10.01 26.33 12.30
N ARG A 114 9.86 27.62 12.62
CA ARG A 114 8.67 28.44 12.32
C ARG A 114 8.09 28.10 10.93
N VAL A 115 6.81 27.75 10.91
CA VAL A 115 6.10 27.33 9.71
C VAL A 115 5.29 28.48 9.14
N THR A 116 5.46 28.72 7.85
CA THR A 116 4.74 29.71 7.04
C THR A 116 4.14 29.03 5.81
N PRO A 117 3.32 29.71 5.00
CA PRO A 117 2.79 29.13 3.77
C PRO A 117 3.90 28.80 2.76
N THR A 118 5.09 29.39 2.92
CA THR A 118 6.25 29.18 2.04
C THR A 118 7.23 28.12 2.52
N GLY A 119 7.24 27.78 3.82
CA GLY A 119 8.15 26.77 4.37
C GLY A 119 8.29 26.82 5.90
N GLY A 120 9.02 25.83 6.42
CA GLY A 120 9.28 25.58 7.84
C GLY A 120 9.58 24.09 8.07
N GLU A 121 9.66 23.66 9.32
CA GLU A 121 9.94 22.26 9.68
C GLU A 121 9.10 21.78 10.87
N VAL A 122 8.65 20.54 10.80
CA VAL A 122 7.93 19.86 11.88
C VAL A 122 8.54 18.48 12.16
N LYS A 123 8.42 18.04 13.40
CA LYS A 123 8.73 16.69 13.83
C LYS A 123 7.44 15.91 14.07
N LEU A 124 7.15 14.91 13.23
CA LEU A 124 5.91 14.12 13.31
C LEU A 124 6.03 12.93 14.28
N ALA A 125 4.96 12.68 15.05
CA ALA A 125 4.81 11.49 15.89
C ALA A 125 4.52 10.26 15.00
N GLY A 126 5.59 9.60 14.56
CA GLY A 126 5.51 8.39 13.72
C GLY A 126 6.02 8.55 12.28
N GLY A 127 6.84 9.57 12.00
CA GLY A 127 7.44 9.83 10.68
C GLY A 127 8.50 8.83 10.18
N GLY A 128 8.51 7.60 10.66
CA GLY A 128 9.50 6.59 10.26
C GLY A 128 10.93 6.89 10.72
N PHE A 129 11.91 6.64 9.85
CA PHE A 129 13.35 6.71 10.20
C PHE A 129 13.86 8.15 10.39
N ASN A 130 13.32 9.10 9.62
CA ASN A 130 13.58 10.52 9.82
C ASN A 130 12.25 11.25 10.10
N PRO A 131 11.95 11.57 11.37
CA PRO A 131 10.68 12.20 11.74
C PRO A 131 10.59 13.70 11.39
N HIS A 132 11.64 14.29 10.80
CA HIS A 132 11.68 15.70 10.41
C HIS A 132 11.18 15.88 8.97
N TYR A 133 10.15 16.71 8.81
CA TYR A 133 9.53 17.00 7.52
C TYR A 133 9.50 18.51 7.29
N SER A 134 9.73 18.91 6.04
CA SER A 134 9.44 20.29 5.64
C SER A 134 7.94 20.52 5.71
N ALA A 135 7.53 21.66 6.23
CA ALA A 135 6.13 21.96 6.46
C ALA A 135 5.72 23.27 5.82
N ARG A 136 4.45 23.35 5.43
CA ARG A 136 3.76 24.60 5.08
C ARG A 136 2.50 24.73 5.90
N SER A 137 2.22 25.93 6.40
CA SER A 137 0.95 26.19 7.05
C SER A 137 -0.14 26.28 5.98
N MET A 138 -1.34 25.79 6.28
CA MET A 138 -2.51 26.07 5.44
C MET A 138 -2.81 27.57 5.42
N GLU A 139 -2.76 28.20 6.58
CA GLU A 139 -2.97 29.63 6.75
C GLU A 139 -2.06 30.18 7.86
N GLY A 140 -1.70 31.46 7.74
CA GLY A 140 -0.96 32.16 8.79
C GLY A 140 0.46 31.63 9.04
N THR A 141 0.98 31.89 10.24
CA THR A 141 2.31 31.46 10.68
C THR A 141 2.15 30.70 12.00
N ILE A 142 2.90 29.62 12.15
CA ILE A 142 2.88 28.75 13.34
C ILE A 142 4.28 28.81 13.97
N ASP A 143 4.35 29.16 15.24
CA ASP A 143 5.63 29.38 15.92
C ASP A 143 6.29 28.06 16.37
N GLU A 144 7.59 28.13 16.64
CA GLU A 144 8.36 26.98 17.10
C GLU A 144 7.83 26.44 18.44
N GLY A 145 7.75 25.11 18.56
CA GLY A 145 7.24 24.42 19.74
C GLY A 145 5.72 24.21 19.77
N GLU A 146 4.97 24.75 18.81
CA GLU A 146 3.53 24.57 18.71
C GLU A 146 3.16 23.17 18.18
N GLU A 147 2.02 22.64 18.63
CA GLU A 147 1.49 21.37 18.16
C GLU A 147 0.67 21.54 16.89
N VAL A 148 0.90 20.65 15.93
CA VAL A 148 0.29 20.70 14.61
C VAL A 148 -0.24 19.35 14.17
N MET A 149 -1.19 19.35 13.24
CA MET A 149 -1.70 18.16 12.57
C MET A 149 -1.49 18.26 11.06
N VAL A 150 -1.12 17.13 10.44
CA VAL A 150 -0.99 17.04 8.97
C VAL A 150 -2.36 16.97 8.32
N VAL A 151 -2.69 17.98 7.53
CA VAL A 151 -3.97 18.09 6.81
C VAL A 151 -3.85 17.51 5.40
N ASP A 152 -2.70 17.72 4.77
CA ASP A 152 -2.35 17.17 3.47
C ASP A 152 -0.90 16.64 3.51
N PRO A 153 -0.69 15.33 3.33
CA PRO A 153 0.65 14.76 3.31
C PRO A 153 1.48 15.19 2.07
N GLY A 154 0.86 15.82 1.07
CA GLY A 154 1.56 16.39 -0.07
C GLY A 154 2.26 15.34 -0.94
N GLY A 155 3.33 15.75 -1.63
CA GLY A 155 4.19 14.89 -2.44
C GLY A 155 5.66 15.02 -2.04
N GLY A 156 6.28 13.93 -1.61
CA GLY A 156 7.67 13.91 -1.12
C GLY A 156 7.78 14.18 0.39
N ASN A 157 8.76 14.99 0.81
CA ASN A 157 9.03 15.30 2.23
C ASN A 157 8.41 16.63 2.70
N VAL A 158 7.45 17.18 1.95
CA VAL A 158 6.78 18.44 2.28
C VAL A 158 5.34 18.16 2.64
N VAL A 159 4.97 18.42 3.89
CA VAL A 159 3.63 18.24 4.42
C VAL A 159 2.94 19.59 4.63
N THR A 160 1.63 19.63 4.49
CA THR A 160 0.83 20.79 4.87
C THR A 160 0.20 20.53 6.23
N VAL A 161 0.38 21.48 7.14
CA VAL A 161 -0.02 21.36 8.55
C VAL A 161 -0.87 22.53 9.00
N GLU A 162 -1.62 22.31 10.06
CA GLU A 162 -2.43 23.32 10.73
C GLU A 162 -2.18 23.27 12.24
N SER A 163 -2.27 24.43 12.90
CA SER A 163 -2.11 24.54 14.35
C SER A 163 -3.29 23.89 15.07
N MET A 164 -3.00 23.06 16.06
CA MET A 164 -4.02 22.50 16.94
C MET A 164 -4.69 23.57 17.81
N GLY A 165 -3.95 24.62 18.19
CA GLY A 165 -4.49 25.72 19.00
C GLY A 165 -5.52 26.55 18.24
N TYR A 166 -5.30 26.78 16.94
CA TYR A 166 -6.25 27.50 16.09
C TYR A 166 -7.56 26.73 15.87
N VAL A 167 -7.47 25.41 15.70
CA VAL A 167 -8.64 24.53 15.52
C VAL A 167 -9.52 24.51 16.79
N GLU A 168 -8.91 24.49 17.98
CA GLU A 168 -9.67 24.50 19.25
C GLU A 168 -10.36 25.85 19.50
N ASP A 169 -9.66 26.97 19.26
CA ASP A 169 -10.19 28.33 19.46
C ASP A 169 -11.37 28.68 18.52
N ASP A 170 -11.31 28.25 17.26
CA ASP A 170 -12.36 28.52 16.27
C ASP A 170 -13.65 27.74 16.57
N ILE A 171 -13.52 26.48 16.97
CA ILE A 171 -14.64 25.62 17.37
C ILE A 171 -15.31 26.17 18.63
N ASP A 172 -14.53 26.56 19.65
CA ASP A 172 -15.07 27.10 20.90
C ASP A 172 -15.83 28.41 20.69
N ARG A 173 -15.33 29.27 19.80
CA ARG A 173 -16.01 30.52 19.40
C ARG A 173 -17.34 30.25 18.71
N GLU A 174 -17.40 29.30 17.77
CA GLU A 174 -18.65 28.94 17.10
C GLU A 174 -19.64 28.24 18.03
N LEU A 175 -19.17 27.34 18.91
CA LEU A 175 -19.99 26.66 19.92
C LEU A 175 -20.55 27.64 20.95
N ALA A 176 -19.79 28.67 21.33
CA ALA A 176 -20.29 29.74 22.18
C ALA A 176 -21.36 30.58 21.48
N ALA A 177 -21.16 30.90 20.19
CA ALA A 177 -22.14 31.63 19.40
C ALA A 177 -23.45 30.86 19.18
N ASP A 178 -23.37 29.54 18.96
CA ASP A 178 -24.56 28.69 18.83
C ASP A 178 -25.33 28.56 20.16
N ARG A 179 -24.61 28.41 21.29
CA ARG A 179 -25.22 28.44 22.63
C ARG A 179 -25.94 29.76 22.91
N ALA A 180 -25.33 30.89 22.55
CA ALA A 180 -25.95 32.21 22.71
C ALA A 180 -27.21 32.37 21.86
N ARG A 181 -27.19 31.90 20.60
CA ARG A 181 -28.38 31.91 19.73
C ARG A 181 -29.52 31.04 20.27
N LYS A 182 -29.21 29.85 20.76
CA LYS A 182 -30.20 28.95 21.38
C LYS A 182 -30.80 29.53 22.66
N ALA A 183 -29.98 30.17 23.50
CA ALA A 183 -30.47 30.85 24.71
C ALA A 183 -31.43 31.98 24.36
N ALA A 184 -31.09 32.85 23.41
CA ALA A 184 -31.95 33.95 22.98
C ALA A 184 -33.28 33.46 22.35
N ALA A 185 -33.24 32.34 21.61
CA ALA A 185 -34.45 31.74 21.06
C ALA A 185 -35.37 31.16 22.15
N ASN A 186 -34.79 30.60 23.22
CA ASN A 186 -35.55 30.03 24.34
C ASN A 186 -36.17 31.13 25.21
N GLU A 187 -35.44 32.23 25.47
CA GLU A 187 -35.97 33.41 26.17
C GLU A 187 -37.12 34.08 25.40
N ALA A 188 -37.04 34.13 24.07
CA ALA A 188 -38.12 34.65 23.24
C ALA A 188 -39.37 33.75 23.26
N ALA A 189 -39.21 32.43 23.35
CA ALA A 189 -40.33 31.49 23.47
C ALA A 189 -41.01 31.57 24.85
N GLU A 190 -40.25 31.72 25.94
CA GLU A 190 -40.80 31.89 27.29
C GLU A 190 -41.53 33.23 27.46
N ALA A 191 -41.12 34.28 26.76
CA ALA A 191 -41.82 35.57 26.74
C ALA A 191 -43.16 35.50 25.99
N ASP A 192 -43.24 34.72 24.91
CA ASP A 192 -44.47 34.53 24.13
C ASP A 192 -45.51 33.69 24.91
N ASP A 193 -45.06 32.66 25.64
CA ASP A 193 -45.90 31.87 26.56
C ASP A 193 -46.43 32.71 27.74
N ALA A 194 -45.61 33.61 28.29
CA ALA A 194 -46.04 34.50 29.37
C ALA A 194 -47.12 35.51 28.92
N ASP A 195 -47.00 36.04 27.70
CA ASP A 195 -48.00 36.94 27.10
C ASP A 195 -49.31 36.21 26.76
N GLU A 196 -49.28 34.90 26.50
CA GLU A 196 -50.48 34.08 26.27
C GLU A 196 -51.20 33.74 27.60
N VAL A 197 -50.45 33.45 28.66
CA VAL A 197 -51.01 33.18 30.00
C VAL A 197 -51.64 34.44 30.62
N GLU A 198 -51.05 35.63 30.44
CA GLU A 198 -51.70 36.87 30.90
C GLU A 198 -53.01 37.15 30.15
N ARG A 199 -53.06 36.90 28.84
CA ARG A 199 -54.29 37.05 28.03
C ARG A 199 -55.40 36.07 28.43
N GLU A 200 -55.08 34.84 28.83
CA GLU A 200 -56.06 33.89 29.34
C GLU A 200 -56.60 34.27 30.74
N THR A 201 -55.75 34.81 31.62
CA THR A 201 -56.20 35.21 32.97
C THR A 201 -57.07 36.48 33.01
N GLU A 202 -57.08 37.29 31.96
CA GLU A 202 -57.97 38.45 31.84
C GLU A 202 -59.38 38.07 31.33
N LEU A 203 -59.48 37.02 30.51
CA LEU A 203 -60.73 36.50 29.93
C LEU A 203 -61.64 35.78 30.94
N ASP A 204 -61.07 35.23 32.03
CA ASP A 204 -61.81 34.52 33.07
C ASP A 204 -62.38 35.44 34.18
N ARG A 205 -62.22 36.78 34.06
CA ARG A 205 -62.62 37.75 35.10
C ARG A 205 -63.83 38.65 34.74
N GLU A 206 -64.50 38.43 33.62
CA GLU A 206 -65.81 39.06 33.26
C GLU A 206 -67.00 38.11 33.44
#